data_AF-A0A2E9Z334-F1
#
_entry.id   AF-A0A2E9Z334-F1
#
_cell.length_a   1.000
_cell.length_b   1.000
_cell.length_c   1.000
_cell.angle_alpha   90.00
_cell.angle_beta   90.00
_cell.angle_gamma   90.00
#
_symmetry.space_group_name_H-M   'P 1'
#
loop_
_entity.id
_entity.type
_entity.pdbx_description
1 polymer ?
#
loop_
_entity_poly.entity_id
_entity_poly.type
_entity_poly.pdbx_seq_one_letter_code
_entity_poly.pdbx_strand_id
1 'polypeptide(L)'
;MDIIITLALVFMVWMCIDCIQRKEHFIWIIIMVVLFPVGAVAYYFTVKVKASGGMPRPTILRTPTTKNNTREVETEETLQLKDMIGKFHKAYHYEKLGHTYLEQKNYEQAVPQFKEAIEKDSESDEARYGLAKAYHGLGRYEESAEALEELVKIDKKYDYGNAIFGLAECYRLAGLEDKALETYQEVINSFHFFKAYYYYANLLDKRGKKEEAISQMKSLIGSSKDLPGYKLEKERYWIDEAYKFLRKNGVELA
;
A
#
# COMPACT_ATOMS: atom_id res chain seq x y z
N MET A 1 29.53 5.20 -48.77
CA MET A 1 28.73 6.00 -47.80
C MET A 1 27.55 5.19 -47.26
N ASP A 2 27.10 4.15 -47.96
CA ASP A 2 25.88 3.41 -47.63
C ASP A 2 25.98 2.54 -46.37
N ILE A 3 27.17 2.02 -46.03
CA ILE A 3 27.39 1.17 -44.83
C ILE A 3 27.18 1.95 -43.52
N ILE A 4 27.57 3.22 -43.48
CA ILE A 4 27.41 4.06 -42.29
C ILE A 4 25.93 4.41 -42.10
N ILE A 5 25.22 4.64 -43.20
CA ILE A 5 23.79 4.94 -43.19
C ILE A 5 22.98 3.71 -42.77
N THR A 6 23.31 2.53 -43.27
CA THR A 6 22.62 1.29 -42.86
C THR A 6 22.87 0.94 -41.41
N LEU A 7 24.09 1.11 -40.89
CA LEU A 7 24.38 0.94 -39.46
C LEU A 7 23.60 1.92 -38.58
N ALA A 8 23.48 3.19 -38.99
CA ALA A 8 22.69 4.18 -38.26
C ALA A 8 21.20 3.84 -38.22
N LEU A 9 20.65 3.32 -39.33
CA LEU A 9 19.25 2.89 -39.41
C LEU A 9 18.96 1.66 -38.53
N VAL A 10 19.86 0.67 -38.53
CA VAL A 10 19.73 -0.52 -37.66
C VAL A 10 19.77 -0.11 -36.19
N PHE A 11 20.68 0.78 -35.82
CA PHE A 11 20.79 1.29 -34.45
C PHE A 11 19.53 2.05 -34.02
N MET A 12 18.95 2.85 -34.92
CA MET A 12 17.72 3.59 -34.67
C MET A 12 16.51 2.67 -34.44
N VAL A 13 16.32 1.67 -35.31
CA VAL A 13 15.22 0.70 -35.17
C VAL A 13 15.33 -0.05 -33.85
N TRP A 14 16.55 -0.45 -33.46
CA TRP A 14 16.79 -1.10 -32.18
C TRP A 14 16.44 -0.19 -30.98
N MET A 15 16.76 1.11 -31.04
CA MET A 15 16.40 2.06 -29.98
C MET A 15 14.90 2.37 -29.92
N CYS A 16 14.21 2.43 -31.06
CA CYS A 16 12.75 2.57 -31.08
C CYS A 16 12.06 1.38 -30.40
N ILE A 17 12.55 0.16 -30.64
CA ILE A 17 12.02 -1.05 -30.00
C ILE A 17 12.27 -1.03 -28.48
N ASP A 18 13.47 -0.68 -28.02
CA ASP A 18 13.79 -0.55 -26.59
C ASP A 18 12.91 0.53 -25.91
N CYS A 19 12.67 1.65 -26.60
CA CYS A 19 11.82 2.72 -26.11
C CYS A 19 10.34 2.30 -25.97
N ILE A 20 9.81 1.53 -26.92
CA ILE A 20 8.42 1.01 -26.85
C ILE A 20 8.28 -0.01 -25.71
N GLN A 21 9.30 -0.83 -25.47
CA GLN A 21 9.28 -1.82 -24.38
C GLN A 21 9.28 -1.19 -22.98
N ARG A 22 9.90 -0.02 -22.81
CA ARG A 22 10.00 0.67 -21.50
C ARG A 22 8.76 1.48 -21.10
N LYS A 23 7.74 1.61 -21.96
CA LYS A 23 6.44 2.28 -21.72
C LYS A 23 6.49 3.70 -21.11
N GLU A 24 7.65 4.35 -21.04
CA GLU A 24 7.78 5.70 -20.50
C GLU A 24 8.11 6.73 -21.60
N HIS A 25 7.14 7.65 -21.77
CA HIS A 25 7.17 8.91 -22.52
C HIS A 25 7.36 8.89 -24.05
N PHE A 26 6.23 8.98 -24.75
CA PHE A 26 6.05 9.19 -26.20
C PHE A 26 6.86 10.36 -26.80
N ILE A 27 7.26 11.32 -25.96
CA ILE A 27 8.01 12.54 -26.34
C ILE A 27 9.38 12.20 -26.94
N TRP A 28 10.07 11.15 -26.45
CA TRP A 28 11.39 10.78 -26.95
C TRP A 28 11.35 10.17 -28.35
N ILE A 29 10.26 9.48 -28.70
CA ILE A 29 10.05 8.94 -30.04
C ILE A 29 9.91 10.09 -31.05
N ILE A 30 9.17 11.13 -30.69
CA ILE A 30 9.01 12.34 -31.54
C ILE A 30 10.36 13.04 -31.74
N ILE A 31 11.15 13.21 -30.67
CA ILE A 31 12.47 13.84 -30.75
C ILE A 31 13.43 13.04 -31.64
N MET A 32 13.41 11.70 -31.58
CA MET A 32 14.26 10.87 -32.43
C MET A 32 13.91 10.93 -33.91
N VAL A 33 12.62 11.04 -34.25
CA VAL A 33 12.15 11.10 -35.64
C VAL A 33 12.42 12.47 -36.26
N VAL A 34 12.29 13.56 -35.47
CA VAL A 34 12.45 14.93 -35.97
C VAL A 34 13.94 15.35 -36.09
N LEU A 35 14.80 14.90 -35.17
CA LEU A 35 16.22 15.27 -35.12
C LEU A 35 17.12 14.11 -35.57
N PHE A 36 16.97 13.68 -36.82
CA PHE A 36 17.87 12.71 -37.44
C PHE A 36 19.26 13.33 -37.64
N PRO A 37 20.39 12.74 -37.18
CA PRO A 37 20.61 11.55 -36.32
C PRO A 37 20.94 11.91 -34.85
N VAL A 38 20.91 13.20 -34.50
CA VAL A 38 21.37 13.72 -33.19
C VAL A 38 20.48 13.27 -32.04
N GLY A 39 19.18 13.08 -32.28
CA GLY A 39 18.21 12.67 -31.27
C GLY A 39 18.50 11.29 -30.67
N ALA A 40 18.98 10.35 -31.51
CA ALA A 40 19.32 9.00 -31.04
C ALA A 40 20.54 9.00 -30.10
N VAL A 41 21.54 9.85 -30.40
CA VAL A 41 22.74 10.02 -29.58
C VAL A 41 22.39 10.72 -28.25
N ALA A 42 21.56 11.77 -28.31
CA ALA A 42 21.11 12.49 -27.12
C ALA A 42 20.34 11.58 -26.15
N TYR A 43 19.44 10.73 -26.65
CA TYR A 43 18.73 9.74 -25.84
C TYR A 43 19.68 8.72 -25.21
N TYR A 44 20.64 8.18 -25.97
CA TYR A 44 21.60 7.20 -25.46
C TYR A 44 22.39 7.74 -24.25
N PHE A 45 22.91 8.97 -24.35
CA PHE A 45 23.70 9.57 -23.27
C PHE A 45 22.86 10.03 -22.07
N THR A 46 21.63 10.50 -22.29
CA THR A 46 20.81 11.05 -21.20
C THR A 46 20.02 9.99 -20.46
N VAL A 47 19.51 8.99 -21.17
CA VAL A 47 18.61 7.96 -20.63
C VAL A 47 19.38 6.68 -20.37
N LYS A 48 20.13 6.17 -21.34
CA LYS A 48 20.75 4.84 -21.25
C LYS A 48 22.03 4.84 -20.41
N VAL A 49 22.94 5.79 -20.62
CA VAL A 49 24.19 5.92 -19.83
C VAL A 49 23.91 6.29 -18.38
N LYS A 50 22.88 7.09 -18.12
CA LYS A 50 22.44 7.45 -16.76
C LYS A 50 21.79 6.27 -16.03
N ALA A 51 21.11 5.38 -16.76
CA ALA A 51 20.53 4.15 -16.21
C ALA A 51 21.58 3.05 -15.95
N SER A 52 22.72 3.06 -16.66
CA SER A 52 23.78 2.04 -16.52
C SER A 52 24.91 2.42 -15.54
N GLY A 53 24.74 3.46 -14.72
CA GLY A 53 25.55 3.66 -13.51
C GLY A 53 27.05 3.90 -13.70
N GLY A 54 27.50 4.65 -14.71
CA GLY A 54 28.93 4.86 -14.93
C GLY A 54 29.33 6.20 -15.53
N MET A 55 29.74 7.15 -14.67
CA MET A 55 30.76 8.13 -15.02
C MET A 55 31.57 8.44 -13.74
N PRO A 56 32.90 8.27 -13.70
CA PRO A 56 33.69 8.74 -12.57
C PRO A 56 33.75 10.27 -12.65
N ARG A 57 33.10 10.94 -11.70
CA ARG A 57 33.20 12.40 -11.53
C ARG A 57 34.60 12.77 -11.02
N PRO A 58 35.19 13.89 -11.48
CA PRO A 58 36.43 14.39 -10.93
C PRO A 58 36.25 14.73 -9.44
N THR A 59 37.24 14.33 -8.64
CA THR A 59 37.23 14.26 -7.17
C THR A 59 37.37 15.63 -6.48
N ILE A 60 36.55 16.62 -6.86
CA ILE A 60 36.55 17.93 -6.18
C ILE A 60 35.10 18.38 -5.94
N LEU A 61 34.43 17.67 -5.03
CA LEU A 61 33.44 18.17 -4.06
C LEU A 61 32.78 16.93 -3.43
N ARG A 62 33.30 16.46 -2.30
CA ARG A 62 32.54 15.58 -1.40
C ARG A 62 31.61 16.47 -0.59
N THR A 63 30.34 16.53 -0.95
CA THR A 63 29.28 16.94 -0.01
C THR A 63 28.86 15.74 0.82
N PRO A 64 28.43 15.94 2.08
CA PRO A 64 28.11 14.84 2.97
C PRO A 64 26.83 14.15 2.48
N THR A 65 26.83 12.82 2.64
CA THR A 65 25.77 11.89 2.25
C THR A 65 24.42 12.30 2.82
N THR A 66 23.52 12.79 1.96
CA THR A 66 22.10 12.87 2.26
C THR A 66 21.53 11.45 2.28
N LYS A 67 21.04 11.06 3.46
CA LYS A 67 20.16 9.91 3.70
C LYS A 67 19.08 9.85 2.61
N ASN A 68 18.74 8.66 2.14
CA ASN A 68 17.66 8.41 1.17
C ASN A 68 16.36 9.12 1.61
N ASN A 69 16.09 10.29 1.02
CA ASN A 69 14.82 10.99 1.15
C ASN A 69 13.80 10.27 0.26
N THR A 70 12.82 9.63 0.87
CA THR A 70 11.48 9.52 0.30
C THR A 70 11.12 10.94 -0.14
N ARG A 71 10.95 11.17 -1.44
CA ARG A 71 10.67 12.52 -1.96
C ARG A 71 9.38 12.99 -1.32
N GLU A 72 9.49 13.97 -0.44
CA GLU A 72 8.37 14.74 0.06
C GLU A 72 7.70 15.37 -1.16
N VAL A 73 6.59 14.77 -1.61
CA VAL A 73 5.80 15.35 -2.71
C VAL A 73 4.96 16.42 -2.04
N GLU A 74 5.53 17.61 -1.90
CA GLU A 74 4.83 18.79 -1.42
C GLU A 74 3.78 19.18 -2.45
N THR A 75 2.56 18.69 -2.27
CA THR A 75 1.40 19.14 -3.04
C THR A 75 0.96 20.51 -2.56
N GLU A 76 0.29 21.28 -3.41
CA GLU A 76 -0.30 22.57 -3.03
C GLU A 76 -1.18 22.44 -1.78
N GLU A 77 -1.91 21.34 -1.66
CA GLU A 77 -2.72 21.03 -0.48
C GLU A 77 -1.87 20.83 0.78
N THR A 78 -0.79 20.05 0.73
CA THR A 78 0.09 19.88 1.92
C THR A 78 0.73 21.20 2.35
N LEU A 79 1.12 22.06 1.41
CA LEU A 79 1.68 23.39 1.71
C LEU A 79 0.64 24.30 2.36
N GLN A 80 -0.58 24.32 1.85
CA GLN A 80 -1.68 25.07 2.45
C GLN A 80 -1.99 24.58 3.88
N LEU A 81 -2.00 23.27 4.09
CA LEU A 81 -2.22 22.69 5.41
C LEU A 81 -1.09 23.03 6.38
N LYS A 82 0.18 23.00 5.94
CA LYS A 82 1.33 23.44 6.74
C LYS A 82 1.21 24.92 7.15
N ASP A 83 0.78 25.80 6.24
CA ASP A 83 0.55 27.22 6.56
C ASP A 83 -0.61 27.41 7.55
N MET A 84 -1.72 26.67 7.38
CA MET A 84 -2.83 26.67 8.35
C MET A 84 -2.41 26.16 9.73
N ILE A 85 -1.57 25.13 9.79
CA ILE A 85 -0.99 24.63 11.04
C ILE A 85 -0.17 25.73 11.71
N GLY A 86 0.71 26.41 10.97
CA GLY A 86 1.51 27.52 11.52
C GLY A 86 0.69 28.71 12.01
N LYS A 87 -0.53 28.92 11.46
CA LYS A 87 -1.43 30.01 11.87
C LYS A 87 -2.35 29.65 13.03
N PHE A 88 -2.87 28.43 13.04
CA PHE A 88 -3.98 28.06 13.93
C PHE A 88 -3.62 26.96 14.95
N HIS A 89 -2.63 26.11 14.67
CA HIS A 89 -2.19 25.01 15.53
C HIS A 89 -3.32 24.10 16.06
N LYS A 90 -4.37 23.87 15.25
CA LYS A 90 -5.54 23.05 15.64
C LYS A 90 -5.38 21.58 15.25
N ALA A 91 -5.87 20.67 16.09
CA ALA A 91 -5.89 19.22 15.86
C ALA A 91 -6.38 18.85 14.45
N TYR A 92 -7.50 19.45 14.03
CA TYR A 92 -8.10 19.24 12.72
C TYR A 92 -7.13 19.43 11.53
N HIS A 93 -6.26 20.44 11.57
CA HIS A 93 -5.32 20.69 10.46
C HIS A 93 -4.19 19.66 10.42
N TYR A 94 -3.72 19.23 11.59
CA TYR A 94 -2.74 18.14 11.71
C TYR A 94 -3.34 16.80 11.24
N GLU A 95 -4.57 16.48 11.66
CA GLU A 95 -5.30 15.29 11.23
C GLU A 95 -5.45 15.27 9.71
N LYS A 96 -5.95 16.37 9.12
CA LYS A 96 -6.11 16.48 7.67
C LYS A 96 -4.79 16.32 6.92
N LEU A 97 -3.70 16.94 7.40
CA LEU A 97 -2.38 16.76 6.80
C LEU A 97 -1.88 15.31 6.92
N GLY A 98 -2.13 14.66 8.06
CA GLY A 98 -1.86 13.24 8.26
C GLY A 98 -2.59 12.37 7.24
N HIS A 99 -3.88 12.62 6.99
CA HIS A 99 -4.64 11.91 5.97
C HIS A 99 -4.10 12.14 4.56
N THR A 100 -3.75 13.38 4.20
CA THR A 100 -3.12 13.65 2.90
C THR A 100 -1.82 12.86 2.73
N TYR A 101 -1.00 12.75 3.79
CA TYR A 101 0.19 11.90 3.76
C TYR A 101 -0.13 10.40 3.68
N LEU A 102 -1.19 9.91 4.33
CA LEU A 102 -1.65 8.52 4.18
C LEU A 102 -2.06 8.20 2.74
N GLU A 103 -2.81 9.10 2.09
CA GLU A 103 -3.24 8.94 0.69
C GLU A 103 -2.04 8.88 -0.27
N GLN A 104 -1.01 9.67 0.03
CA GLN A 104 0.28 9.64 -0.67
C GLN A 104 1.15 8.43 -0.32
N LYS A 105 0.72 7.59 0.64
CA LYS A 105 1.48 6.48 1.22
C LYS A 105 2.81 6.92 1.86
N ASN A 106 2.90 8.19 2.26
CA ASN A 106 4.04 8.76 2.97
C ASN A 106 3.83 8.61 4.48
N TYR A 107 3.88 7.37 4.94
CA TYR A 107 3.52 7.02 6.31
C TYR A 107 4.48 7.63 7.34
N GLU A 108 5.76 7.81 6.98
CA GLU A 108 6.77 8.43 7.84
C GLU A 108 6.41 9.87 8.20
N GLN A 109 5.80 10.62 7.27
CA GLN A 109 5.32 11.98 7.50
C GLN A 109 3.94 12.00 8.15
N ALA A 110 3.09 11.01 7.91
CA ALA A 110 1.74 10.94 8.49
C ALA A 110 1.77 10.77 10.02
N VAL A 111 2.63 9.88 10.54
CA VAL A 111 2.75 9.57 11.97
C VAL A 111 2.90 10.82 12.86
N PRO A 112 3.87 11.73 12.64
CA PRO A 112 4.03 12.90 13.50
C PRO A 112 2.81 13.83 13.44
N GLN A 113 2.12 13.95 12.30
CA GLN A 113 0.93 14.81 12.23
C GLN A 113 -0.22 14.24 13.06
N PHE A 114 -0.46 12.93 13.01
CA PHE A 114 -1.48 12.33 13.86
C PHE A 114 -1.14 12.39 15.34
N LYS A 115 0.15 12.26 15.71
CA LYS A 115 0.59 12.46 17.09
C LYS A 115 0.31 13.88 17.58
N GLU A 116 0.68 14.89 16.80
CA GLU A 116 0.36 16.29 17.12
C GLU A 116 -1.15 16.50 17.20
N ALA A 117 -1.94 15.89 16.32
CA ALA A 117 -3.40 15.97 16.39
C ALA A 117 -3.94 15.42 17.72
N ILE A 118 -3.45 14.25 18.17
CA ILE A 118 -3.82 13.63 19.45
C ILE A 118 -3.32 14.47 20.64
N GLU A 119 -2.16 15.11 20.55
CA GLU A 119 -1.66 16.01 21.59
C GLU A 119 -2.52 17.29 21.72
N LYS A 120 -3.09 17.78 20.60
CA LYS A 120 -4.02 18.92 20.62
C LYS A 120 -5.44 18.53 21.02
N ASP A 121 -5.86 17.32 20.67
CA ASP A 121 -7.16 16.77 20.98
C ASP A 121 -7.02 15.27 21.32
N SER A 122 -6.95 14.99 22.62
CA SER A 122 -6.82 13.63 23.13
C SER A 122 -8.07 12.78 22.92
N GLU A 123 -9.19 13.35 22.47
CA GLU A 123 -10.42 12.61 22.19
C GLU A 123 -10.62 12.35 20.68
N SER A 124 -9.67 12.74 19.83
CA SER A 124 -9.76 12.46 18.39
C SER A 124 -9.48 10.98 18.07
N ASP A 125 -10.57 10.22 17.98
CA ASP A 125 -10.58 8.83 17.53
C ASP A 125 -10.16 8.69 16.05
N GLU A 126 -10.47 9.68 15.22
CA GLU A 126 -10.02 9.74 13.82
C GLU A 126 -8.49 9.87 13.75
N ALA A 127 -7.88 10.72 14.56
CA ALA A 127 -6.42 10.84 14.61
C ALA A 127 -5.76 9.56 15.14
N ARG A 128 -6.34 8.89 16.15
CA ARG A 128 -5.87 7.56 16.59
C ARG A 128 -5.95 6.52 15.48
N TYR A 129 -7.06 6.46 14.77
CA TYR A 129 -7.25 5.52 13.67
C TYR A 129 -6.30 5.81 12.49
N GLY A 130 -6.10 7.08 12.16
CA GLY A 130 -5.12 7.54 11.18
C GLY A 130 -3.68 7.17 11.59
N LEU A 131 -3.32 7.34 12.86
CA LEU A 131 -2.03 6.94 13.41
C LEU A 131 -1.81 5.42 13.26
N ALA A 132 -2.82 4.62 13.60
CA ALA A 132 -2.77 3.17 13.42
C ALA A 132 -2.55 2.79 11.94
N LYS A 133 -3.32 3.39 11.02
CA LYS A 133 -3.14 3.17 9.57
C LYS A 133 -1.72 3.53 9.11
N ALA A 134 -1.15 4.61 9.64
CA ALA A 134 0.21 5.03 9.32
C ALA A 134 1.25 4.00 9.83
N TYR A 135 1.11 3.55 11.08
CA TYR A 135 1.98 2.51 11.63
C TYR A 135 1.87 1.19 10.89
N HIS A 136 0.65 0.76 10.54
CA HIS A 136 0.44 -0.43 9.72
C HIS A 136 1.14 -0.29 8.35
N GLY A 137 1.07 0.88 7.71
CA GLY A 137 1.77 1.16 6.45
C GLY A 137 3.29 1.10 6.55
N LEU A 138 3.85 1.43 7.72
CA LEU A 138 5.28 1.32 8.03
C LEU A 138 5.73 -0.11 8.43
N GLY A 139 4.80 -1.06 8.52
CA GLY A 139 5.08 -2.40 9.06
C GLY A 139 5.28 -2.44 10.58
N ARG A 140 4.94 -1.35 11.28
CA ARG A 140 5.00 -1.19 12.73
C ARG A 140 3.73 -1.73 13.37
N TYR A 141 3.54 -3.06 13.27
CA TYR A 141 2.26 -3.70 13.57
C TYR A 141 1.90 -3.68 15.06
N GLU A 142 2.87 -3.78 15.97
CA GLU A 142 2.62 -3.70 17.41
C GLU A 142 2.08 -2.33 17.81
N GLU A 143 2.73 -1.26 17.35
CA GLU A 143 2.34 0.13 17.64
C GLU A 143 1.01 0.49 16.97
N SER A 144 0.73 -0.08 15.80
CA SER A 144 -0.59 -0.01 15.17
C SER A 144 -1.66 -0.73 16.00
N ALA A 145 -1.34 -1.89 16.58
CA ALA A 145 -2.27 -2.64 17.41
C ALA A 145 -2.59 -1.87 18.71
N GLU A 146 -1.59 -1.27 19.37
CA GLU A 146 -1.80 -0.44 20.57
C GLU A 146 -2.78 0.71 20.30
N ALA A 147 -2.58 1.46 19.21
CA ALA A 147 -3.47 2.57 18.82
C ALA A 147 -4.91 2.09 18.52
N LEU A 148 -5.07 0.91 17.91
CA LEU A 148 -6.39 0.32 17.65
C LEU A 148 -7.03 -0.30 18.89
N GLU A 149 -6.25 -0.85 19.82
CA GLU A 149 -6.76 -1.41 21.07
C GLU A 149 -7.50 -0.34 21.88
N GLU A 150 -6.93 0.87 21.99
CA GLU A 150 -7.59 1.98 22.68
C GLU A 150 -8.91 2.37 22.01
N LEU A 151 -8.89 2.48 20.68
CA LEU A 151 -10.06 2.85 19.90
C LEU A 151 -11.18 1.80 20.01
N VAL A 152 -10.84 0.52 19.89
CA VAL A 152 -11.80 -0.59 19.96
C VAL A 152 -12.34 -0.80 21.39
N LYS A 153 -11.59 -0.42 22.43
CA LYS A 153 -12.10 -0.40 23.81
C LYS A 153 -13.21 0.63 23.99
N ILE A 154 -13.17 1.74 23.25
CA ILE A 154 -14.17 2.82 23.29
C ILE A 154 -15.36 2.47 22.38
N ASP A 155 -15.10 2.24 21.09
CA ASP A 155 -16.11 1.87 20.10
C ASP A 155 -15.66 0.71 19.20
N LYS A 156 -16.18 -0.47 19.48
CA LYS A 156 -15.94 -1.69 18.68
C LYS A 156 -16.52 -1.61 17.26
N LYS A 157 -17.50 -0.74 17.03
CA LYS A 157 -18.16 -0.54 15.73
C LYS A 157 -17.58 0.62 14.94
N TYR A 158 -16.53 1.27 15.46
CA TYR A 158 -15.88 2.38 14.78
C TYR A 158 -15.49 2.00 13.35
N ASP A 159 -15.75 2.92 12.41
CA ASP A 159 -15.60 2.72 10.97
C ASP A 159 -16.22 1.39 10.49
N TYR A 160 -17.46 1.11 10.91
CA TYR A 160 -18.20 -0.11 10.58
C TYR A 160 -17.48 -1.42 10.95
N GLY A 161 -16.62 -1.38 11.98
CA GLY A 161 -15.83 -2.53 12.43
C GLY A 161 -14.48 -2.68 11.73
N ASN A 162 -14.08 -1.74 10.87
CA ASN A 162 -12.77 -1.77 10.22
C ASN A 162 -11.63 -1.61 11.24
N ALA A 163 -11.85 -0.88 12.35
CA ALA A 163 -10.83 -0.73 13.41
C ALA A 163 -10.51 -2.06 14.10
N ILE A 164 -11.53 -2.81 14.54
CA ILE A 164 -11.34 -4.13 15.17
C ILE A 164 -10.83 -5.17 14.18
N PHE A 165 -11.25 -5.11 12.92
CA PHE A 165 -10.67 -5.93 11.86
C PHE A 165 -9.18 -5.59 11.62
N GLY A 166 -8.84 -4.31 11.58
CA GLY A 166 -7.46 -3.83 11.49
C GLY A 166 -6.61 -4.29 12.67
N LEU A 167 -7.18 -4.32 13.89
CA LEU A 167 -6.50 -4.81 15.08
C LEU A 167 -6.15 -6.29 14.94
N ALA A 168 -7.10 -7.13 14.50
CA ALA A 168 -6.85 -8.54 14.24
C ALA A 168 -5.76 -8.76 13.17
N GLU A 169 -5.76 -7.96 12.10
CA GLU A 169 -4.73 -7.97 11.07
C GLU A 169 -3.35 -7.58 11.64
N CYS A 170 -3.29 -6.56 12.49
CA CYS A 170 -2.06 -6.13 13.15
C CYS A 170 -1.50 -7.24 14.05
N TYR A 171 -2.33 -7.87 14.89
CA TYR A 171 -1.88 -9.00 15.71
C TYR A 171 -1.36 -10.16 14.86
N ARG A 172 -2.05 -10.49 13.78
CA ARG A 172 -1.62 -11.56 12.86
C ARG A 172 -0.26 -11.24 12.23
N LEU A 173 -0.05 -10.00 11.80
CA LEU A 173 1.19 -9.55 11.17
C LEU A 173 2.34 -9.37 12.18
N ALA A 174 2.03 -9.02 13.43
CA ALA A 174 2.99 -9.00 14.53
C ALA A 174 3.37 -10.41 15.04
N GLY A 175 2.69 -11.47 14.58
CA GLY A 175 2.92 -12.84 15.05
C GLY A 175 2.26 -13.18 16.39
N LEU A 176 1.40 -12.30 16.91
CA LEU A 176 0.62 -12.49 18.13
C LEU A 176 -0.63 -13.33 17.84
N GLU A 177 -0.42 -14.61 17.49
CA GLU A 177 -1.47 -15.48 16.95
C GLU A 177 -2.65 -15.72 17.90
N ASP A 178 -2.41 -15.83 19.21
CA ASP A 178 -3.47 -16.01 20.21
C ASP A 178 -4.44 -14.82 20.20
N LYS A 179 -3.90 -13.61 20.31
CA LYS A 179 -4.68 -12.37 20.25
C LYS A 179 -5.39 -12.22 18.90
N ALA A 180 -4.71 -12.59 17.81
CA ALA A 180 -5.29 -12.52 16.47
C ALA A 180 -6.51 -13.44 16.34
N LEU A 181 -6.44 -14.69 16.82
CA LEU A 181 -7.56 -15.63 16.77
C LEU A 181 -8.76 -15.14 17.58
N GLU A 182 -8.54 -14.68 18.81
CA GLU A 182 -9.61 -14.14 19.65
C GLU A 182 -10.28 -12.93 18.99
N THR A 183 -9.46 -12.01 18.47
CA THR A 183 -9.98 -10.78 17.84
C THR A 183 -10.69 -11.10 16.53
N TYR A 184 -10.16 -12.00 15.68
CA TYR A 184 -10.86 -12.43 14.47
C TYR A 184 -12.17 -13.13 14.78
N GLN A 185 -12.24 -13.93 15.85
CA GLN A 185 -13.48 -14.56 16.28
C GLN A 185 -14.52 -13.50 16.67
N GLU A 186 -14.12 -12.44 17.38
CA GLU A 186 -15.00 -11.32 17.69
C GLU A 186 -15.47 -10.59 16.42
N VAL A 187 -14.56 -10.38 15.47
CA VAL A 187 -14.85 -9.74 14.19
C VAL A 187 -15.91 -10.52 13.42
N ILE A 188 -15.75 -11.84 13.24
CA ILE A 188 -16.71 -12.65 12.45
C ILE A 188 -18.07 -12.84 13.12
N ASN A 189 -18.14 -12.69 14.45
CA ASN A 189 -19.39 -12.78 15.20
C ASN A 189 -20.24 -11.52 15.06
N SER A 190 -19.60 -10.36 14.87
CA SER A 190 -20.26 -9.05 14.87
C SER A 190 -20.34 -8.42 13.48
N PHE A 191 -19.38 -8.72 12.61
CA PHE A 191 -19.19 -8.12 11.30
C PHE A 191 -18.94 -9.19 10.24
N HIS A 192 -19.30 -8.87 9.00
CA HIS A 192 -19.20 -9.80 7.90
C HIS A 192 -18.08 -9.43 6.93
N PHE A 193 -16.84 -9.75 7.30
CA PHE A 193 -15.65 -9.53 6.48
C PHE A 193 -15.12 -10.86 5.94
N PHE A 194 -15.20 -11.07 4.63
CA PHE A 194 -14.70 -12.28 3.95
C PHE A 194 -13.22 -12.53 4.25
N LYS A 195 -12.44 -11.44 4.22
CA LYS A 195 -11.02 -11.43 4.59
C LYS A 195 -10.78 -11.91 6.03
N ALA A 196 -11.66 -11.58 6.98
CA ALA A 196 -11.57 -12.04 8.37
C ALA A 196 -11.83 -13.55 8.47
N TYR A 197 -12.89 -14.07 7.84
CA TYR A 197 -13.15 -15.51 7.79
C TYR A 197 -11.97 -16.28 7.20
N TYR A 198 -11.40 -15.79 6.11
CA TYR A 198 -10.26 -16.41 5.45
C TYR A 198 -9.03 -16.49 6.37
N TYR A 199 -8.63 -15.38 7.00
CA TYR A 199 -7.46 -15.38 7.88
C TYR A 199 -7.69 -16.15 9.18
N TYR A 200 -8.89 -16.08 9.74
CA TYR A 200 -9.26 -16.85 10.90
C TYR A 200 -9.16 -18.36 10.62
N ALA A 201 -9.72 -18.84 9.51
CA ALA A 201 -9.59 -20.25 9.11
C ALA A 201 -8.14 -20.68 8.85
N ASN A 202 -7.32 -19.83 8.22
CA ASN A 202 -5.91 -20.17 8.04
C ASN A 202 -5.14 -20.26 9.36
N LEU A 203 -5.43 -19.40 10.34
CA LEU A 203 -4.86 -19.49 11.68
C LEU A 203 -5.33 -20.75 12.42
N LEU A 204 -6.60 -21.13 12.28
CA LEU A 204 -7.13 -22.39 12.82
C LEU A 204 -6.46 -23.62 12.19
N ASP A 205 -6.29 -23.63 10.86
CA ASP A 205 -5.61 -24.71 10.14
C ASP A 205 -4.16 -24.84 10.60
N LYS A 206 -3.46 -23.71 10.79
CA LYS A 206 -2.10 -23.69 11.34
C LYS A 206 -2.02 -24.29 12.76
N ARG A 207 -3.09 -24.17 13.56
CA ARG A 207 -3.21 -24.80 14.89
C ARG A 207 -3.67 -26.26 14.85
N GLY A 208 -3.80 -26.85 13.66
CA GLY A 208 -4.28 -28.22 13.49
C GLY A 208 -5.81 -28.37 13.64
N LYS A 209 -6.54 -27.26 13.85
CA LYS A 209 -8.01 -27.24 13.96
C LYS A 209 -8.66 -27.20 12.59
N LYS A 210 -8.32 -28.19 11.76
CA LYS A 210 -8.69 -28.24 10.34
C LYS A 210 -10.20 -28.30 10.11
N GLU A 211 -10.94 -29.03 10.96
CA GLU A 211 -12.41 -29.10 10.86
C GLU A 211 -13.08 -27.75 11.09
N GLU A 212 -12.63 -27.02 12.11
CA GLU A 212 -13.11 -25.66 12.40
C GLU A 212 -12.78 -24.72 11.21
N ALA A 213 -11.56 -24.80 10.67
CA ALA A 213 -11.15 -24.00 9.51
C ALA A 213 -12.03 -24.25 8.27
N ILE A 214 -12.32 -25.52 7.97
CA ILE A 214 -13.23 -25.92 6.88
C ILE A 214 -14.63 -25.36 7.12
N SER A 215 -15.13 -25.40 8.36
CA SER A 215 -16.44 -24.86 8.71
C SER A 215 -16.50 -23.36 8.41
N GLN A 216 -15.49 -22.58 8.80
CA GLN A 216 -15.49 -21.13 8.54
C GLN A 216 -15.41 -20.80 7.05
N MET A 217 -14.64 -21.57 6.27
CA MET A 217 -14.57 -21.40 4.82
C MET A 217 -15.90 -21.75 4.13
N LYS A 218 -16.63 -22.77 4.63
CA LYS A 218 -17.99 -23.07 4.18
C LYS A 218 -18.95 -21.94 4.51
N SER A 219 -18.87 -21.36 5.70
CA SER A 219 -19.68 -20.20 6.09
C SER A 219 -19.42 -19.00 5.19
N LEU A 220 -18.15 -18.69 4.88
CA LEU A 220 -17.77 -17.64 3.93
C LEU A 220 -18.45 -17.83 2.57
N ILE A 221 -18.39 -19.05 2.01
CA ILE A 221 -19.02 -19.35 0.71
C ILE A 221 -20.55 -19.34 0.82
N GLY A 222 -21.11 -19.85 1.91
CA GLY A 222 -22.55 -19.80 2.16
C GLY A 222 -23.07 -18.37 2.10
N SER A 223 -22.44 -17.47 2.86
CA SER A 223 -22.79 -16.05 2.85
C SER A 223 -22.62 -15.40 1.49
N SER A 224 -21.64 -15.83 0.68
CA SER A 224 -21.45 -15.31 -0.69
C SER A 224 -22.68 -15.48 -1.58
N LYS A 225 -23.46 -16.56 -1.40
CA LYS A 225 -24.61 -16.86 -2.26
C LYS A 225 -25.72 -15.81 -2.18
N ASP A 226 -25.81 -15.12 -1.06
CA ASP A 226 -26.84 -14.11 -0.80
C ASP A 226 -26.40 -12.69 -1.19
N LEU A 227 -25.16 -12.50 -1.65
CA LEU A 227 -24.61 -11.18 -1.98
C LEU A 227 -25.08 -10.69 -3.37
N PRO A 228 -25.43 -9.39 -3.52
CA PRO A 228 -25.61 -8.77 -4.82
C PRO A 228 -24.34 -8.83 -5.68
N GLY A 229 -24.50 -8.90 -7.01
CA GLY A 229 -23.38 -9.06 -7.97
C GLY A 229 -22.21 -8.08 -7.79
N TYR A 230 -22.49 -6.79 -7.51
CA TYR A 230 -21.44 -5.78 -7.33
C TYR A 230 -20.60 -6.00 -6.04
N LYS A 231 -21.17 -6.62 -5.00
CA LYS A 231 -20.42 -6.99 -3.78
C LYS A 231 -19.65 -8.28 -4.01
N LEU A 232 -20.27 -9.24 -4.68
CA LEU A 232 -19.61 -10.49 -5.09
C LEU A 232 -18.34 -10.22 -5.89
N GLU A 233 -18.36 -9.26 -6.80
CA GLU A 233 -17.18 -8.91 -7.59
C GLU A 233 -16.02 -8.38 -6.73
N LYS A 234 -16.33 -7.56 -5.73
CA LYS A 234 -15.32 -7.05 -4.78
C LYS A 234 -14.73 -8.17 -3.91
N GLU A 235 -15.56 -9.11 -3.49
CA GLU A 235 -15.15 -10.22 -2.60
C GLU A 235 -14.69 -11.49 -3.35
N ARG A 236 -14.71 -11.47 -4.68
CA ARG A 236 -14.42 -12.63 -5.55
C ARG A 236 -13.09 -13.30 -5.18
N TYR A 237 -12.07 -12.50 -4.92
CA TYR A 237 -10.75 -13.00 -4.54
C TYR A 237 -10.83 -13.91 -3.31
N TRP A 238 -11.52 -13.49 -2.25
CA TRP A 238 -11.64 -14.27 -1.00
C TRP A 238 -12.52 -15.50 -1.17
N ILE A 239 -13.57 -15.40 -2.00
CA ILE A 239 -14.43 -16.53 -2.34
C ILE A 239 -13.64 -17.61 -3.09
N ASP A 240 -12.85 -17.20 -4.09
CA ASP A 240 -12.01 -18.12 -4.87
C ASP A 240 -10.95 -18.80 -3.98
N GLU A 241 -10.33 -18.05 -3.08
CA GLU A 241 -9.38 -18.59 -2.10
C GLU A 241 -10.04 -19.58 -1.13
N ALA A 242 -11.27 -19.32 -0.68
CA ALA A 242 -12.03 -20.28 0.12
C ALA A 242 -12.33 -21.57 -0.65
N TYR A 243 -12.73 -21.48 -1.92
CA TYR A 243 -12.93 -22.66 -2.78
C TYR A 243 -11.64 -23.47 -3.00
N LYS A 244 -10.49 -22.79 -3.18
CA LYS A 244 -9.19 -23.46 -3.29
C LYS A 244 -8.84 -24.17 -1.99
N PHE A 245 -9.03 -23.51 -0.85
CA PHE A 245 -8.78 -24.08 0.47
C PHE A 245 -9.62 -25.35 0.68
N LEU A 246 -10.92 -25.30 0.39
CA LEU A 246 -11.81 -26.45 0.57
C LEU A 246 -11.46 -27.62 -0.35
N ARG A 247 -11.18 -27.36 -1.64
CA ARG A 247 -10.73 -28.40 -2.59
C ARG A 247 -9.42 -29.07 -2.14
N LYS A 248 -8.45 -28.28 -1.68
CA LYS A 248 -7.18 -28.80 -1.13
C LYS A 248 -7.43 -29.73 0.07
N ASN A 249 -8.51 -29.50 0.80
CA ASN A 249 -8.90 -30.28 1.96
C ASN A 249 -9.91 -31.39 1.66
N GLY A 250 -10.13 -31.74 0.38
CA GLY A 250 -11.01 -32.84 -0.03
C GLY A 250 -12.50 -32.55 0.09
N VAL A 251 -12.88 -31.27 0.21
CA VAL A 251 -14.28 -30.85 0.28
C VAL A 251 -14.73 -30.38 -1.10
N GLU A 252 -15.54 -31.19 -1.77
CA GLU A 252 -16.25 -30.78 -2.98
C GLU A 252 -17.54 -30.06 -2.60
N LEU A 253 -17.69 -28.83 -3.06
CA LEU A 253 -18.92 -28.06 -2.90
C LEU A 253 -19.76 -28.25 -4.16
N ALA A 254 -20.99 -28.75 -3.97
CA ALA A 254 -22.00 -28.90 -5.01
C ALA A 254 -22.62 -27.55 -5.42
#